data_AF-S9PXT8-F1
#
_entry.id   AF-S9PXT8-F1
#
_cell.length_a   1.000
_cell.length_b   1.000
_cell.length_c   1.000
_cell.angle_alpha   90.00
_cell.angle_beta   90.00
_cell.angle_gamma   90.00
#
_symmetry.space_group_name_H-M   'P 1'
#
loop_
_entity.id
_entity.type
_entity.pdbx_description
1 polymer ?
#
loop_
_entity_poly.entity_id
_entity_poly.type
_entity_poly.pdbx_seq_one_letter_code
_entity_poly.pdbx_strand_id
1 'polypeptide(L)'
;MESQTEIHNTKANNHNEQEILPSSSQFIRENTEGDLIRTGNDYTLKKSCTKIRSVLSNLISILEEKIKNAKLDAVRESRELRLNELLLSDSSIGDIWLGLSFLFHNVWDSAMSLMDSNVLYPTNSSYQLWECTLETGKVLHLNLHIWHCNCPQFTYNAFKNPHTFLQEKYHKKWDRWGGKCVSQHPPYCVHLLAASLYATCRSIM
;
A
#
# COMPACT_ATOMS: atom_id res chain seq x y z
N MET A 1 57.34 -14.13 -41.52
CA MET A 1 58.39 -13.10 -41.71
C MET A 1 57.67 -11.77 -41.60
N GLU A 2 57.53 -11.31 -40.36
CA GLU A 2 58.35 -10.22 -39.80
C GLU A 2 58.06 -8.89 -40.52
N SER A 3 57.33 -8.02 -39.84
CA SER A 3 57.69 -6.60 -39.87
C SER A 3 57.55 -6.05 -38.45
N GLN A 4 58.71 -5.67 -37.94
CA GLN A 4 58.95 -4.93 -36.72
C GLN A 4 58.40 -3.50 -36.88
N THR A 5 57.91 -2.92 -35.79
CA THR A 5 58.11 -1.48 -35.55
C THR A 5 58.18 -1.23 -34.05
N GLU A 6 59.43 -1.18 -33.60
CA GLU A 6 60.04 -0.21 -32.69
C GLU A 6 59.25 0.34 -31.50
N ILE A 7 59.74 -0.08 -30.34
CA ILE A 7 59.58 0.53 -29.02
C ILE A 7 60.48 1.77 -28.96
N HIS A 8 59.91 2.93 -28.66
CA HIS A 8 60.66 4.04 -28.07
C HIS A 8 59.99 4.45 -26.75
N ASN A 9 60.63 4.03 -25.66
CA ASN A 9 60.37 4.48 -24.29
C ASN A 9 60.97 5.88 -24.08
N THR A 10 60.19 6.81 -23.52
CA THR A 10 60.74 7.83 -22.60
C THR A 10 59.75 8.18 -21.49
N LYS A 11 60.09 7.71 -20.27
CA LYS A 11 59.86 8.22 -18.90
C LYS A 11 58.73 9.25 -18.70
N ALA A 12 57.67 8.86 -18.00
CA ALA A 12 57.52 8.90 -16.53
C ALA A 12 56.95 10.23 -16.03
N ASN A 13 55.65 10.23 -15.73
CA ASN A 13 55.09 11.02 -14.64
C ASN A 13 54.10 10.15 -13.88
N ASN A 14 54.46 9.86 -12.63
CA ASN A 14 53.60 9.28 -11.62
C ASN A 14 52.37 10.16 -11.42
N HIS A 15 51.18 9.57 -11.39
CA HIS A 15 50.25 9.80 -10.29
C HIS A 15 49.15 8.71 -10.27
N ASN A 16 49.01 8.12 -9.08
CA ASN A 16 48.05 7.11 -8.66
C ASN A 16 46.64 7.25 -9.27
N GLU A 17 46.19 6.19 -9.93
CA GLU A 17 44.77 5.84 -10.01
C GLU A 17 44.38 5.15 -8.70
N GLN A 18 43.69 5.90 -7.83
CA GLN A 18 42.80 5.31 -6.83
C GLN A 18 41.38 5.41 -7.38
N GLU A 19 40.71 4.26 -7.52
CA GLU A 19 39.27 4.15 -7.71
C GLU A 19 38.56 4.89 -6.57
N ILE A 20 37.81 5.95 -6.90
CA ILE A 20 36.98 6.69 -5.95
C ILE A 20 35.52 6.51 -6.36
N LEU A 21 34.77 5.78 -5.55
CA LEU A 21 33.30 5.76 -5.55
C LEU A 21 32.73 7.18 -5.46
N PRO A 22 31.63 7.52 -6.16
CA PRO A 22 30.94 8.78 -5.92
C PRO A 22 30.27 8.76 -4.53
N SER A 23 30.76 9.65 -3.68
CA SER A 23 30.35 9.85 -2.29
C SER A 23 28.91 10.37 -2.18
N SER A 24 28.09 9.63 -1.46
CA SER A 24 26.80 10.08 -0.92
C SER A 24 27.02 11.14 0.17
N SER A 25 26.62 12.39 -0.03
CA SER A 25 26.25 13.32 1.06
C SER A 25 25.98 14.75 0.55
N GLN A 26 24.80 15.01 0.01
CA GLN A 26 24.20 16.35 0.05
C GLN A 26 22.70 16.21 0.35
N PHE A 27 22.40 15.69 1.54
CA PHE A 27 21.12 15.97 2.19
C PHE A 27 21.25 17.31 2.93
N ILE A 28 20.21 18.11 2.78
CA ILE A 28 20.01 19.45 3.33
C ILE A 28 20.48 19.51 4.79
N ARG A 29 21.46 20.38 5.07
CA ARG A 29 21.80 20.83 6.43
C ARG A 29 20.67 21.74 6.92
N GLU A 30 19.81 21.24 7.79
CA GLU A 30 19.10 22.11 8.74
C GLU A 30 19.82 22.01 10.09
N ASN A 31 20.32 23.16 10.53
CA ASN A 31 20.93 23.34 11.85
C ASN A 31 19.92 22.97 12.94
N THR A 32 20.32 22.14 13.90
CA THR A 32 19.61 22.07 15.19
C THR A 32 20.62 21.75 16.30
N GLU A 33 21.37 22.77 16.70
CA GLU A 33 21.87 22.87 18.08
C GLU A 33 20.94 23.82 18.82
N GLY A 34 20.34 23.34 19.91
CA GLY A 34 19.38 24.06 20.72
C GLY A 34 18.77 23.14 21.76
N ASP A 35 19.48 23.02 22.88
CA ASP A 35 19.16 22.21 24.05
C ASP A 35 17.73 22.40 24.60
N LEU A 36 17.18 21.26 25.05
CA LEU A 36 16.30 21.06 26.20
C LEU A 36 15.71 22.31 26.87
N ILE A 37 14.43 22.58 26.60
CA ILE A 37 13.49 23.01 27.65
C ILE A 37 12.23 22.15 27.59
N ARG A 38 12.15 21.24 28.56
CA ARG A 38 10.95 20.56 29.01
C ARG A 38 10.10 21.57 29.77
N THR A 39 9.16 22.22 29.11
CA THR A 39 8.09 23.00 29.76
C THR A 39 6.74 22.55 29.24
N GLY A 40 5.89 22.12 30.19
CA GLY A 40 4.63 21.47 29.91
C GLY A 40 3.64 22.35 29.17
N ASN A 41 3.01 21.77 28.14
CA ASN A 41 1.58 21.80 27.86
C ASN A 41 1.31 21.05 26.56
N ASP A 42 1.67 19.76 26.50
CA ASP A 42 1.49 18.94 25.29
C ASP A 42 0.13 18.21 25.25
N TYR A 43 -0.87 18.78 25.95
CA TYR A 43 -2.23 18.23 26.01
C TYR A 43 -3.20 18.87 25.02
N THR A 44 -2.75 19.79 24.15
CA THR A 44 -3.67 20.60 23.32
C THR A 44 -3.46 20.52 21.80
N LEU A 45 -2.60 19.62 21.30
CA LEU A 45 -2.49 19.32 19.86
C LEU A 45 -2.92 17.91 19.46
N LYS A 46 -3.69 17.22 20.30
CA LYS A 46 -4.43 16.01 19.92
C LYS A 46 -5.74 16.36 19.20
N LYS A 47 -5.69 17.31 18.25
CA LYS A 47 -6.85 17.69 17.44
C LYS A 47 -7.01 16.71 16.28
N SER A 48 -8.11 15.94 16.36
CA SER A 48 -8.89 15.48 15.20
C SER A 48 -8.19 14.59 14.17
N CYS A 49 -7.52 13.53 14.59
CA CYS A 49 -7.33 12.38 13.69
C CYS A 49 -8.63 11.54 13.66
N THR A 50 -9.73 12.18 13.25
CA THR A 50 -11.05 11.57 13.24
C THR A 50 -11.27 10.83 11.92
N LYS A 51 -11.42 9.52 12.04
CA LYS A 51 -12.49 8.75 11.37
C LYS A 51 -12.43 8.53 9.85
N ILE A 52 -11.35 8.85 9.13
CA ILE A 52 -11.29 8.47 7.70
C ILE A 52 -11.47 6.96 7.49
N ARG A 53 -11.06 6.10 8.44
CA ARG A 53 -11.37 4.66 8.39
C ARG A 53 -12.87 4.38 8.42
N SER A 54 -13.65 5.00 9.31
CA SER A 54 -15.09 4.76 9.32
C SER A 54 -15.76 5.30 8.06
N VAL A 55 -15.25 6.40 7.49
CA VAL A 55 -15.73 6.89 6.19
C VAL A 55 -15.46 5.86 5.10
N LEU A 56 -14.22 5.34 5.00
CA LEU A 56 -13.86 4.31 4.03
C LEU A 56 -14.66 3.02 4.23
N SER A 57 -14.77 2.53 5.46
CA SER A 57 -15.60 1.37 5.78
C SER A 57 -17.06 1.60 5.41
N ASN A 58 -17.62 2.78 5.67
CA ASN A 58 -18.98 3.10 5.28
C ASN A 58 -19.14 3.14 3.76
N LEU A 59 -18.22 3.75 3.02
CA LEU A 59 -18.26 3.80 1.56
C LEU A 59 -18.20 2.39 0.95
N ILE A 60 -17.30 1.54 1.44
CA ILE A 60 -17.17 0.14 1.02
C ILE A 60 -18.44 -0.65 1.35
N SER A 61 -18.99 -0.49 2.55
CA SER A 61 -20.24 -1.18 2.94
C SER A 61 -21.44 -0.74 2.10
N ILE A 62 -21.58 0.57 1.84
CA ILE A 62 -22.65 1.11 0.98
C ILE A 62 -22.51 0.57 -0.44
N LEU A 63 -21.28 0.52 -0.95
CA LEU A 63 -21.00 -0.04 -2.27
C LEU A 63 -21.36 -1.53 -2.33
N GLU A 64 -20.97 -2.33 -1.33
CA GLU A 64 -21.31 -3.75 -1.25
C GLU A 64 -22.83 -3.97 -1.21
N GLU A 65 -23.54 -3.19 -0.40
CA GLU A 65 -25.00 -3.26 -0.31
C GLU A 65 -25.67 -2.94 -1.64
N LYS A 66 -25.25 -1.86 -2.31
CA LYS A 66 -25.80 -1.47 -3.62
C LYS A 66 -25.54 -2.52 -4.70
N ILE A 67 -24.34 -3.08 -4.75
CA ILE A 67 -23.99 -4.16 -5.69
C ILE A 67 -24.83 -5.42 -5.43
N LYS A 68 -25.03 -5.79 -4.15
CA LYS A 68 -25.90 -6.92 -3.79
C LYS A 68 -27.33 -6.69 -4.23
N ASN A 69 -27.88 -5.50 -4.00
CA ASN A 69 -29.24 -5.15 -4.42
C ASN A 69 -29.38 -5.22 -5.95
N ALA A 70 -28.44 -4.63 -6.69
CA ALA A 70 -28.41 -4.70 -8.14
C ALA A 70 -28.32 -6.13 -8.66
N LYS A 71 -27.54 -7.01 -8.01
CA LYS A 71 -27.48 -8.42 -8.35
C LYS A 71 -28.82 -9.13 -8.12
N LEU A 72 -29.50 -8.85 -7.00
CA LEU A 72 -30.81 -9.43 -6.71
C LEU A 72 -31.84 -9.03 -7.77
N ASP A 73 -31.82 -7.77 -8.21
CA ASP A 73 -32.73 -7.29 -9.26
C ASP A 73 -32.41 -7.90 -10.62
N ALA A 74 -31.12 -8.00 -10.99
CA ALA A 74 -30.71 -8.69 -12.22
C ALA A 74 -31.13 -10.17 -12.24
N VAL A 75 -31.06 -10.86 -11.10
CA VAL A 75 -31.54 -12.25 -10.98
C VAL A 75 -33.06 -12.33 -11.18
N ARG A 76 -33.84 -11.39 -10.64
CA ARG A 76 -35.30 -11.33 -10.87
C ARG A 76 -35.65 -11.12 -12.34
N GLU A 77 -34.82 -10.38 -13.05
CA GLU A 77 -34.96 -10.11 -14.49
C GLU A 77 -34.32 -11.18 -15.39
N SER A 78 -33.74 -12.24 -14.82
CA SER A 78 -33.00 -13.27 -15.55
C SER A 78 -31.86 -12.70 -16.44
N ARG A 79 -31.21 -11.64 -15.97
CA ARG A 79 -30.14 -10.93 -16.68
C ARG A 79 -28.78 -11.22 -16.04
N GLU A 80 -27.75 -11.34 -16.87
CA GLU A 80 -26.35 -11.33 -16.42
C GLU A 80 -25.91 -9.89 -16.08
N LEU A 81 -25.29 -9.70 -14.92
CA LEU A 81 -24.83 -8.39 -14.47
C LEU A 81 -23.31 -8.38 -14.42
N ARG A 82 -22.70 -7.45 -15.15
CA ARG A 82 -21.25 -7.22 -15.15
C ARG A 82 -20.93 -5.92 -14.43
N LEU A 83 -19.78 -5.88 -13.76
CA LEU A 83 -19.36 -4.71 -12.97
C LEU A 83 -19.28 -3.44 -13.84
N ASN A 84 -18.63 -3.52 -15.00
CA ASN A 84 -18.49 -2.37 -15.91
C ASN A 84 -19.85 -1.80 -16.35
N GLU A 85 -20.83 -2.64 -16.65
CA GLU A 85 -22.19 -2.19 -16.96
C GLU A 85 -22.82 -1.48 -15.77
N LEU A 86 -22.70 -2.08 -14.58
CA LEU A 86 -23.27 -1.54 -13.35
C LEU A 86 -22.69 -0.16 -12.99
N LEU A 87 -21.37 0.00 -13.13
CA LEU A 87 -20.67 1.26 -12.91
C LEU A 87 -21.14 2.39 -13.84
N LEU A 88 -21.59 2.04 -15.05
CA LEU A 88 -22.10 3.00 -16.04
C LEU A 88 -23.60 3.25 -15.90
N SER A 89 -24.39 2.26 -15.46
CA SER A 89 -25.84 2.36 -15.36
C SER A 89 -26.35 2.93 -14.03
N ASP A 90 -25.65 2.68 -12.92
CA ASP A 90 -26.01 3.18 -11.60
C ASP A 90 -25.03 4.27 -11.17
N SER A 91 -25.47 5.53 -11.26
CA SER A 91 -24.64 6.69 -10.89
C SER A 91 -24.16 6.64 -9.45
N SER A 92 -24.96 6.08 -8.53
CA SER A 92 -24.58 6.02 -7.12
C SER A 92 -23.45 5.03 -6.85
N ILE A 93 -23.38 3.94 -7.62
CA ILE A 93 -22.27 2.98 -7.56
C ILE A 93 -21.05 3.60 -8.27
N GLY A 94 -21.25 4.18 -9.46
CA GLY A 94 -20.20 4.84 -10.24
C GLY A 94 -19.51 5.97 -9.47
N ASP A 95 -20.27 6.82 -8.78
CA ASP A 95 -19.74 7.94 -7.99
C ASP A 95 -18.88 7.46 -6.81
N ILE A 96 -19.30 6.40 -6.12
CA ILE A 96 -18.51 5.81 -5.03
C ILE A 96 -17.23 5.20 -5.60
N TRP A 97 -17.33 4.46 -6.70
CA TRP A 97 -16.19 3.83 -7.36
C TRP A 97 -15.15 4.87 -7.82
N LEU A 98 -15.61 5.94 -8.47
CA LEU A 98 -14.77 7.06 -8.89
C LEU A 98 -14.17 7.81 -7.70
N GLY A 99 -14.96 8.03 -6.63
CA GLY A 99 -14.46 8.63 -5.40
C GLY A 99 -13.32 7.81 -4.79
N LEU A 100 -13.48 6.49 -4.75
CA LEU A 100 -12.43 5.57 -4.29
C LEU A 100 -11.20 5.62 -5.20
N SER A 101 -11.36 5.73 -6.52
CA SER A 101 -10.23 5.86 -7.44
C SER A 101 -9.43 7.14 -7.23
N PHE A 102 -10.08 8.25 -6.91
CA PHE A 102 -9.39 9.50 -6.53
C PHE A 102 -8.67 9.37 -5.17
N LEU A 103 -9.36 8.81 -4.17
CA LEU A 103 -8.81 8.60 -2.83
C LEU A 103 -7.55 7.74 -2.84
N PHE A 104 -7.52 6.72 -3.71
CA PHE A 104 -6.44 5.74 -3.79
C PHE A 104 -5.65 5.81 -5.10
N HIS A 105 -5.61 6.95 -5.78
CA HIS A 105 -4.99 7.11 -7.10
C HIS A 105 -3.58 6.51 -7.21
N ASN A 106 -2.75 6.62 -6.17
CA ASN A 106 -1.38 6.08 -6.17
C ASN A 106 -1.28 4.55 -6.18
N VAL A 107 -2.36 3.84 -5.86
CA VAL A 107 -2.40 2.38 -5.79
C VAL A 107 -3.54 1.77 -6.59
N TRP A 108 -4.38 2.61 -7.21
CA TRP A 108 -5.62 2.19 -7.86
C TRP A 108 -5.38 1.23 -9.01
N ASP A 109 -4.56 1.64 -10.00
CA ASP A 109 -4.31 0.83 -11.19
C ASP A 109 -3.66 -0.51 -10.84
N SER A 110 -2.70 -0.50 -9.91
CA SER A 110 -2.09 -1.73 -9.40
C SER A 110 -3.09 -2.61 -8.67
N ALA A 111 -4.06 -2.03 -7.94
CA ALA A 111 -5.08 -2.79 -7.24
C ALA A 111 -6.08 -3.41 -8.23
N MET A 112 -6.48 -2.69 -9.28
CA MET A 112 -7.31 -3.21 -10.36
C MET A 112 -6.61 -4.37 -11.07
N SER A 113 -5.35 -4.18 -11.46
CA SER A 113 -4.55 -5.24 -12.08
C SER A 113 -4.39 -6.45 -11.16
N LEU A 114 -4.29 -6.26 -9.85
CA LEU A 114 -4.20 -7.35 -8.88
C LEU A 114 -5.54 -8.07 -8.71
N MET A 115 -6.67 -7.35 -8.75
CA MET A 115 -8.00 -7.97 -8.72
C MET A 115 -8.26 -8.84 -9.94
N ASP A 116 -7.79 -8.40 -11.11
CA ASP A 116 -7.90 -9.16 -12.36
C ASP A 116 -6.90 -10.33 -12.43
N SER A 117 -5.95 -10.39 -11.50
CA SER A 117 -4.99 -11.47 -11.42
C SER A 117 -5.49 -12.61 -10.51
N ASN A 118 -5.27 -13.85 -10.92
CA ASN A 118 -5.67 -15.04 -10.15
C ASN A 118 -4.77 -15.33 -8.93
N VAL A 119 -4.03 -14.34 -8.44
CA VAL A 119 -3.05 -14.52 -7.35
C VAL A 119 -3.59 -14.05 -5.99
N LEU A 120 -4.74 -13.38 -5.96
CA LEU A 120 -5.38 -12.86 -4.76
C LEU A 120 -6.68 -13.62 -4.49
N TYR A 121 -6.75 -14.34 -3.36
CA TYR A 121 -7.90 -15.20 -3.06
C TYR A 121 -8.26 -15.20 -1.57
N PRO A 122 -9.55 -15.35 -1.23
CA PRO A 122 -10.00 -15.47 0.16
C PRO A 122 -9.60 -16.85 0.72
N THR A 123 -9.16 -16.89 1.98
CA THR A 123 -8.83 -18.14 2.68
C THR A 123 -9.91 -18.61 3.63
N ASN A 124 -10.97 -17.81 3.81
CA ASN A 124 -12.11 -18.17 4.64
C ASN A 124 -13.46 -17.76 4.02
N SER A 125 -14.53 -18.42 4.46
CA SER A 125 -15.89 -18.17 3.97
C SER A 125 -16.45 -16.80 4.37
N SER A 126 -15.87 -16.15 5.40
CA SER A 126 -16.25 -14.80 5.79
C SER A 126 -15.59 -13.71 4.94
N TYR A 127 -14.68 -14.06 4.02
CA TYR A 127 -13.93 -13.13 3.18
C TYR A 127 -13.16 -12.08 3.99
N GLN A 128 -12.83 -12.41 5.23
CA GLN A 128 -12.06 -11.55 6.11
C GLN A 128 -10.57 -11.82 5.98
N LEU A 129 -10.19 -13.06 5.66
CA LEU A 129 -8.81 -13.49 5.51
C LEU A 129 -8.53 -13.76 4.04
N TRP A 130 -7.40 -13.26 3.58
CA TRP A 130 -6.98 -13.34 2.18
C TRP A 130 -5.50 -13.67 2.09
N GLU A 131 -5.14 -14.29 0.97
CA GLU A 131 -3.78 -14.52 0.58
C GLU A 131 -3.52 -13.94 -0.80
N CYS A 132 -2.28 -13.47 -0.99
CA CYS A 132 -1.77 -13.02 -2.27
C CYS A 132 -0.45 -13.73 -2.55
N THR A 133 -0.37 -14.48 -3.64
CA THR A 133 0.87 -15.15 -4.07
C THR A 133 1.67 -14.23 -4.98
N LEU A 134 2.89 -13.88 -4.57
CA LEU A 134 3.79 -13.07 -5.40
C LEU A 134 4.47 -13.95 -6.45
N GLU A 135 4.98 -13.32 -7.52
CA GLU A 135 5.78 -13.99 -8.56
C GLU A 135 6.99 -14.74 -7.98
N THR A 136 7.55 -14.26 -6.87
CA THR A 136 8.65 -14.91 -6.15
C THR A 136 8.23 -16.18 -5.39
N GLY A 137 6.96 -16.59 -5.48
CA GLY A 137 6.37 -17.68 -4.70
C GLY A 137 6.08 -17.35 -3.23
N LYS A 138 6.37 -16.11 -2.79
CA LYS A 138 6.11 -15.67 -1.41
C LYS A 138 4.62 -15.37 -1.24
N VAL A 139 4.03 -15.84 -0.16
CA VAL A 139 2.64 -15.56 0.19
C VAL A 139 2.56 -14.36 1.13
N LEU A 140 1.67 -13.42 0.79
CA LEU A 140 1.25 -12.33 1.66
C LEU A 140 -0.09 -12.69 2.30
N HIS A 141 -0.24 -12.36 3.58
CA HIS A 141 -1.47 -12.57 4.32
C HIS A 141 -2.14 -11.23 4.61
N LEU A 142 -3.45 -11.18 4.37
CA LEU A 142 -4.27 -10.01 4.64
C LEU A 142 -5.42 -10.39 5.56
N ASN A 143 -5.83 -9.42 6.37
CA ASN A 143 -7.03 -9.50 7.18
C ASN A 143 -7.82 -8.20 7.04
N LEU A 144 -8.95 -8.25 6.33
CA LEU A 144 -9.82 -7.11 6.07
C LEU A 144 -10.58 -6.67 7.33
N HIS A 145 -10.92 -7.60 8.23
CA HIS A 145 -11.62 -7.27 9.47
C HIS A 145 -10.81 -6.31 10.35
N ILE A 146 -9.51 -6.57 10.49
CA ILE A 146 -8.61 -5.71 11.27
C ILE A 146 -7.85 -4.68 10.42
N TRP A 147 -8.03 -4.69 9.09
CA TRP A 147 -7.35 -3.84 8.10
C TRP A 147 -5.82 -3.97 8.16
N HIS A 148 -5.32 -5.17 7.83
CA HIS A 148 -3.91 -5.51 7.92
C HIS A 148 -3.42 -6.26 6.69
N CYS A 149 -2.17 -5.99 6.28
CA CYS A 149 -1.44 -6.78 5.30
C CYS A 149 0.03 -6.88 5.74
N ASN A 150 0.64 -8.06 5.62
CA ASN A 150 2.06 -8.25 5.96
C ASN A 150 3.03 -7.81 4.86
N CYS A 151 2.58 -7.06 3.84
CA CYS A 151 3.44 -6.57 2.78
C CYS A 151 4.32 -5.40 3.25
N PRO A 152 5.53 -5.24 2.68
CA PRO A 152 6.43 -4.14 3.04
C PRO A 152 5.82 -2.75 2.87
N GLN A 153 4.99 -2.54 1.84
CA GLN A 153 4.31 -1.25 1.60
C GLN A 153 3.40 -0.86 2.77
N PHE A 154 2.60 -1.82 3.27
CA PHE A 154 1.73 -1.59 4.43
C PHE A 154 2.55 -1.26 5.67
N THR A 155 3.58 -2.05 5.92
CA THR A 155 4.50 -1.87 7.05
C THR A 155 5.16 -0.49 7.01
N TYR A 156 5.65 -0.03 5.86
CA TYR A 156 6.19 1.30 5.70
C TYR A 156 5.15 2.41 5.96
N ASN A 157 3.97 2.30 5.35
CA ASN A 157 2.88 3.27 5.48
C ASN A 157 2.33 3.34 6.92
N ALA A 158 2.34 2.23 7.65
CA ALA A 158 1.85 2.16 9.02
C ALA A 158 2.79 2.84 10.02
N PHE A 159 4.10 2.68 9.83
CA PHE A 159 5.09 3.00 10.86
C PHE A 159 6.00 4.20 10.54
N LYS A 160 5.96 4.75 9.31
CA LYS A 160 6.70 5.95 8.84
C LYS A 160 8.23 5.96 9.01
N ASN A 161 8.83 5.12 9.87
CA ASN A 161 10.26 5.17 10.20
C ASN A 161 10.84 3.75 10.50
N PRO A 162 11.91 3.32 9.80
CA PRO A 162 12.53 2.01 10.01
C PRO A 162 12.95 1.69 11.45
N HIS A 163 13.33 2.71 12.23
CA HIS A 163 13.77 2.53 13.62
C HIS A 163 12.67 2.03 14.56
N THR A 164 11.39 2.19 14.18
CA THR A 164 10.26 1.65 14.96
C THR A 164 10.12 0.14 14.82
N PHE A 165 10.73 -0.49 13.81
CA PHE A 165 10.73 -1.95 13.61
C PHE A 165 11.60 -2.71 14.61
N LEU A 166 12.61 -2.07 15.20
CA LEU A 166 13.54 -2.70 16.15
C LEU A 166 12.90 -2.98 17.52
N GLN A 167 11.68 -2.49 17.78
CA GLN A 167 10.95 -2.82 18.99
C GLN A 167 10.20 -4.15 18.82
N GLU A 168 10.84 -5.26 19.19
CA GLU A 168 10.29 -6.63 19.20
C GLU A 168 8.91 -6.80 19.89
N LYS A 169 8.46 -5.79 20.65
CA LYS A 169 7.17 -5.80 21.35
C LYS A 169 5.94 -5.76 20.43
N TYR A 170 6.09 -5.43 19.15
CA TYR A 170 4.94 -5.33 18.23
C TYR A 170 4.53 -6.67 17.58
N HIS A 171 5.38 -7.71 17.64
CA HIS A 171 5.12 -8.98 16.95
C HIS A 171 4.28 -9.99 17.76
N LYS A 172 4.05 -9.76 19.06
CA LYS A 172 3.43 -10.76 19.95
C LYS A 172 1.91 -10.72 20.06
N LYS A 173 1.22 -9.72 19.49
CA LYS A 173 -0.25 -9.66 19.50
C LYS A 173 -0.78 -9.10 18.18
N TRP A 174 -1.13 -10.02 17.28
CA TRP A 174 -1.94 -9.74 16.09
C TRP A 174 -3.33 -9.17 16.45
N ASP A 175 -3.70 -9.21 17.74
CA ASP A 175 -4.96 -8.69 18.30
C ASP A 175 -5.03 -7.16 18.42
N ARG A 176 -3.94 -6.44 18.10
CA ARG A 176 -3.94 -4.97 18.16
C ARG A 176 -3.69 -4.42 16.76
N TRP A 177 -4.79 -4.10 16.09
CA TRP A 177 -4.95 -3.03 15.10
C TRP A 177 -3.66 -2.28 14.82
N GLY A 178 -3.12 -2.38 13.59
CA GLY A 178 -2.03 -1.56 13.04
C GLY A 178 -1.29 -0.76 14.10
N GLY A 179 -0.51 -1.48 14.93
CA GLY A 179 -0.17 -1.05 16.29
C GLY A 179 0.21 0.42 16.35
N LYS A 180 -0.63 1.28 16.96
CA LYS A 180 -0.45 2.75 16.96
C LYS A 180 0.22 3.23 15.66
N CYS A 181 -0.43 3.02 14.51
CA CYS A 181 0.05 3.59 13.25
C CYS A 181 0.40 5.06 13.52
N VAL A 182 1.65 5.43 13.26
CA VAL A 182 2.14 6.80 13.46
C VAL A 182 1.56 7.72 12.38
N SER A 183 1.00 7.14 11.32
CA SER A 183 0.33 7.84 10.24
C SER A 183 -1.01 8.44 10.65
N GLN A 184 -1.27 9.65 10.16
CA GLN A 184 -2.55 10.37 10.29
C GLN A 184 -3.65 9.78 9.39
N HIS A 185 -3.28 8.90 8.45
CA HIS A 185 -4.20 8.20 7.57
C HIS A 185 -4.06 6.68 7.78
N PRO A 186 -5.15 5.90 7.65
CA PRO A 186 -5.09 4.44 7.70
C PRO A 186 -4.05 3.98 6.69
N PRO A 187 -3.06 3.17 7.10
CA PRO A 187 -2.13 2.60 6.14
C PRO A 187 -2.92 1.75 5.16
N TYR A 188 -2.66 1.96 3.89
CA TYR A 188 -3.20 1.15 2.81
C TYR A 188 -2.05 0.64 1.95
N CYS A 189 -2.30 -0.43 1.22
CA CYS A 189 -1.43 -0.98 0.21
C CYS A 189 -2.28 -1.49 -0.95
N VAL A 190 -1.63 -1.79 -2.07
CA VAL A 190 -2.28 -2.34 -3.26
C VAL A 190 -3.14 -3.55 -2.91
N HIS A 191 -2.60 -4.48 -2.10
CA HIS A 191 -3.28 -5.73 -1.75
C HIS A 191 -4.53 -5.51 -0.88
N LEU A 192 -4.50 -4.60 0.10
CA LEU A 192 -5.67 -4.30 0.94
C LEU A 192 -6.79 -3.68 0.13
N LEU A 193 -6.45 -2.78 -0.78
CA LEU A 193 -7.44 -2.15 -1.65
C LEU A 193 -8.06 -3.18 -2.59
N ALA A 194 -7.23 -3.96 -3.28
CA ALA A 194 -7.68 -5.02 -4.19
C ALA A 194 -8.59 -6.03 -3.47
N ALA A 195 -8.17 -6.55 -2.32
CA ALA A 195 -8.97 -7.52 -1.57
C ALA A 195 -10.29 -6.91 -1.07
N SER A 196 -10.28 -5.64 -0.66
CA SER A 196 -11.50 -4.94 -0.22
C SER A 196 -12.49 -4.76 -1.37
N LEU A 197 -12.02 -4.33 -2.54
CA LEU A 197 -12.85 -4.14 -3.72
C LEU A 197 -13.34 -5.48 -4.27
N TYR A 198 -12.49 -6.51 -4.31
CA TYR A 198 -12.89 -7.86 -4.68
C TYR A 198 -13.99 -8.39 -3.74
N ALA A 199 -13.80 -8.30 -2.42
CA ALA A 199 -14.80 -8.71 -1.45
C ALA A 199 -16.15 -8.00 -1.64
N THR A 200 -16.10 -6.72 -2.06
CA THR A 200 -17.26 -5.87 -2.33
C THR A 200 -17.99 -6.30 -3.60
N CYS A 201 -17.25 -6.62 -4.66
CA CYS A 201 -17.79 -6.97 -5.97
C CYS A 201 -18.09 -8.47 -6.15
N ARG A 202 -17.77 -9.31 -5.16
CA ARG A 202 -17.85 -10.79 -5.27
C ARG A 202 -19.19 -11.38 -5.70
N SER A 203 -20.31 -10.67 -5.52
CA SER A 203 -21.62 -11.19 -5.95
C SER A 203 -21.85 -11.08 -7.46
N ILE A 204 -20.99 -10.34 -8.17
CA ILE A 204 -21.09 -10.06 -9.59
C ILE A 204 -19.79 -10.35 -10.37
N MET A 205 -18.75 -10.84 -9.69
CA MET A 205 -17.53 -11.40 -10.29
C MET A 205 -17.66 -12.92 -10.33
#